data_AF-A0AAE4FJZ2-F1
#
_entry.id   AF-A0AAE4FJZ2-F1
#
_cell.length_a   1.000
_cell.length_b   1.000
_cell.length_c   1.000
_cell.angle_alpha   90.00
_cell.angle_beta   90.00
_cell.angle_gamma   90.00
#
_symmetry.space_group_name_H-M   'P 1'
#
loop_
_entity.id
_entity.type
_entity.pdbx_description
1 polymer ?
#
loop_
_entity_poly.entity_id
_entity_poly.type
_entity_poly.pdbx_seq_one_letter_code
_entity_poly.pdbx_strand_id
1 'polypeptide(L)'
;MLHTISGIIIGFFAIIILKKHSYNNSMNNYNKIFIFIFVLSFASLCGVMWEIYEFTIDSLFSLDMQGVEYTGVTDTMVDLIADLIGSIISYIIYHFTYKKQ
;
A
#
# COMPACT_ATOMS: atom_id res chain seq x y z
N MET A 1 -1.09 -2.44 -13.36
CA MET A 1 -1.76 -1.13 -13.13
C MET A 1 -2.72 -1.16 -11.94
N LEU A 2 -3.45 -2.27 -11.72
CA LEU A 2 -4.42 -2.38 -10.62
C LEU A 2 -3.74 -2.19 -9.25
N HIS A 3 -2.62 -2.88 -9.02
CA HIS A 3 -1.83 -2.76 -7.78
C HIS A 3 -1.30 -1.34 -7.52
N THR A 4 -0.88 -0.61 -8.56
CA THR A 4 -0.48 0.79 -8.38
C THR A 4 -1.65 1.67 -7.93
N ILE A 5 -2.85 1.45 -8.48
CA ILE A 5 -4.05 2.20 -8.12
C ILE A 5 -4.50 1.83 -6.70
N SER A 6 -4.53 0.55 -6.35
CA SER A 6 -4.83 0.10 -4.97
C SER A 6 -3.81 0.64 -3.99
N GLY A 7 -2.52 0.60 -4.30
CA GLY A 7 -1.46 1.20 -3.48
C GLY A 7 -1.67 2.69 -3.20
N ILE A 8 -2.13 3.47 -4.19
CA ILE A 8 -2.50 4.87 -3.99
C ILE A 8 -3.69 5.01 -3.04
N ILE A 9 -4.76 4.24 -3.28
CA ILE A 9 -6.00 4.30 -2.48
C ILE A 9 -5.72 3.89 -1.02
N ILE A 10 -5.04 2.76 -0.82
CA ILE A 10 -4.66 2.24 0.48
C ILE A 10 -3.70 3.21 1.18
N GLY A 11 -2.78 3.82 0.45
CA GLY A 11 -1.90 4.85 1.00
C GLY A 11 -2.66 6.07 1.55
N PHE A 12 -3.66 6.58 0.81
CA PHE A 12 -4.54 7.63 1.35
C PHE A 12 -5.38 7.16 2.53
N PHE A 13 -5.86 5.91 2.50
CA PHE A 13 -6.59 5.33 3.61
C PHE A 13 -5.73 5.26 4.87
N ALA A 14 -4.45 4.89 4.76
CA ALA A 14 -3.48 4.93 5.85
C ALA A 14 -3.34 6.34 6.44
N ILE A 15 -3.23 7.36 5.59
CA ILE A 15 -3.15 8.77 6.01
C ILE A 15 -4.41 9.18 6.79
N ILE A 16 -5.59 8.78 6.32
CA ILE A 16 -6.86 9.08 7.00
C ILE A 16 -6.91 8.42 8.39
N ILE A 17 -6.51 7.14 8.48
CA ILE A 17 -6.43 6.42 9.76
C ILE A 17 -5.48 7.16 10.72
N LEU A 18 -4.28 7.49 10.25
CA LEU A 18 -3.27 8.15 11.07
C LEU A 18 -3.76 9.54 11.54
N LYS A 19 -4.44 10.28 10.67
CA LYS A 19 -5.01 11.59 10.99
C LYS A 19 -6.08 11.47 12.07
N LYS A 20 -6.99 10.51 11.93
CA LYS A 20 -8.10 10.25 12.88
C LYS A 20 -7.58 9.77 14.24
N HIS A 21 -6.45 9.07 14.26
CA HIS A 21 -5.80 8.65 15.50
C HIS A 21 -5.02 9.79 16.17
N SER A 22 -4.71 10.87 15.45
CA SER A 22 -4.00 12.01 16.02
C SER A 22 -4.86 12.83 16.98
N TYR A 23 -4.21 13.42 17.98
CA TYR A 23 -4.84 14.40 18.88
C TYR A 23 -5.41 15.58 18.06
N ASN A 24 -6.67 15.93 18.31
CA ASN A 24 -7.42 16.97 17.58
C ASN A 24 -7.45 16.78 16.05
N ASN A 25 -7.26 15.55 15.54
CA ASN A 25 -7.16 15.28 14.09
C ASN A 25 -6.07 16.07 13.37
N SER A 26 -5.02 16.52 14.09
CA SER A 26 -3.93 17.32 13.55
C SER A 26 -2.68 16.47 13.34
N MET A 27 -2.13 16.44 12.13
CA MET A 27 -0.88 15.69 11.85
C MET A 27 0.39 16.48 12.17
N ASN A 28 0.27 17.71 12.69
CA ASN A 28 1.39 18.63 12.89
C ASN A 28 2.45 18.13 13.88
N ASN A 29 2.05 17.24 14.80
CA ASN A 29 2.93 16.70 15.83
C ASN A 29 3.74 15.48 15.36
N TYR A 30 3.42 14.90 14.19
CA TYR A 30 4.14 13.75 13.66
C TYR A 30 5.33 14.17 12.80
N ASN A 31 6.45 13.45 12.96
CA ASN A 31 7.57 13.57 12.04
C ASN A 31 7.13 13.11 10.63
N LYS A 32 7.47 13.90 9.61
CA LYS A 32 7.19 13.58 8.19
C LYS A 32 7.74 12.23 7.76
N ILE A 33 8.94 11.87 8.23
CA ILE A 33 9.57 10.58 7.95
C ILE A 33 8.74 9.45 8.56
N PHE A 34 8.18 9.67 9.76
CA PHE A 34 7.29 8.69 10.38
C PHE A 34 6.00 8.51 9.57
N ILE A 35 5.36 9.59 9.12
CA ILE A 35 4.18 9.51 8.25
C ILE A 35 4.51 8.75 6.96
N PHE A 36 5.65 9.05 6.33
CA PHE A 36 6.10 8.37 5.13
C PHE A 36 6.26 6.85 5.35
N ILE A 37 7.03 6.45 6.35
CA ILE A 37 7.27 5.04 6.67
C ILE A 37 5.95 4.34 7.03
N PHE A 38 5.06 5.00 7.78
CA PHE A 38 3.75 4.46 8.13
C PHE A 38 2.90 4.16 6.89
N VAL A 39 2.80 5.12 5.96
CA VAL A 39 2.01 4.97 4.73
C VAL A 39 2.57 3.85 3.85
N LEU A 40 3.89 3.80 3.65
CA LEU A 40 4.54 2.74 2.89
C LEU A 40 4.29 1.37 3.54
N SER A 41 4.56 1.25 4.84
CA SER A 41 4.43 -0.03 5.56
C SER A 41 2.99 -0.54 5.56
N PHE A 42 2.02 0.37 5.75
CA PHE A 42 0.60 -0.01 5.76
C PHE A 42 0.15 -0.52 4.39
N ALA A 43 0.47 0.20 3.31
CA ALA A 43 0.13 -0.22 1.96
C ALA A 43 0.81 -1.54 1.57
N SER A 44 2.11 -1.68 1.85
CA SER A 44 2.85 -2.92 1.59
C SER A 44 2.31 -4.10 2.40
N LEU A 45 1.86 -3.89 3.64
CA LEU A 45 1.23 -4.97 4.41
C LEU A 45 -0.07 -5.45 3.76
N CYS A 46 -0.90 -4.53 3.25
CA CYS A 46 -2.10 -4.91 2.51
C CYS A 46 -1.77 -5.69 1.23
N GLY A 47 -0.72 -5.29 0.49
CA GLY A 47 -0.21 -6.04 -0.66
C GLY A 47 0.25 -7.45 -0.28
N VAL A 48 1.04 -7.58 0.79
CA VAL A 48 1.44 -8.90 1.31
C VAL A 48 0.25 -9.76 1.70
N MET A 49 -0.78 -9.17 2.33
CA MET A 49 -2.01 -9.91 2.66
C MET A 49 -2.75 -10.39 1.41
N TRP A 50 -2.72 -9.62 0.33
CA TRP A 50 -3.28 -10.02 -0.96
C TRP A 50 -2.52 -11.19 -1.57
N GLU A 51 -1.19 -11.12 -1.64
CA GLU A 51 -0.35 -12.21 -2.15
C GLU A 51 -0.51 -13.50 -1.33
N ILE A 52 -0.66 -13.39 0.00
CA ILE A 52 -0.95 -14.56 0.85
C ILE A 52 -2.31 -15.16 0.49
N TYR A 53 -3.32 -14.31 0.21
CA TYR A 53 -4.63 -14.78 -0.23
C TYR A 53 -4.53 -15.54 -1.56
N GLU A 54 -3.86 -14.98 -2.57
CA GLU A 54 -3.67 -15.64 -3.87
C GLU A 54 -2.94 -16.96 -3.72
N PHE A 55 -1.80 -16.96 -3.02
CA PHE A 55 -1.05 -18.18 -2.73
C PHE A 55 -1.90 -19.25 -2.02
N THR A 56 -2.77 -18.83 -1.10
CA THR A 56 -3.67 -19.75 -0.38
C THR A 56 -4.71 -20.36 -1.33
N ILE A 57 -5.29 -19.56 -2.23
CA ILE A 57 -6.27 -20.06 -3.20
C ILE A 57 -5.60 -21.00 -4.21
N ASP A 58 -4.43 -20.64 -4.74
CA ASP A 58 -3.67 -21.48 -5.67
C ASP A 58 -3.33 -22.83 -5.04
N SER A 59 -2.91 -22.81 -3.77
CA SER A 59 -2.58 -24.01 -3.00
C SER A 59 -3.78 -24.92 -2.70
N LEU A 60 -4.95 -24.35 -2.44
CA LEU A 60 -6.14 -25.11 -2.02
C LEU A 60 -7.02 -25.57 -3.17
N PHE A 61 -7.08 -24.80 -4.26
CA PHE A 61 -8.03 -25.00 -5.35
C PHE A 61 -7.36 -25.35 -6.68
N SER A 62 -6.03 -25.49 -6.71
CA SER A 62 -5.27 -25.79 -7.94
C SER A 62 -5.54 -24.77 -9.05
N LEU A 63 -5.64 -23.50 -8.65
CA LEU A 63 -5.72 -22.34 -9.53
C LEU A 63 -4.31 -21.76 -9.75
N ASP A 64 -4.21 -20.72 -10.59
CA ASP A 64 -2.97 -19.99 -10.86
C ASP A 64 -3.24 -18.47 -10.88
N MET A 65 -3.66 -17.94 -9.74
CA MET A 65 -3.92 -16.51 -9.54
C MET A 65 -2.64 -15.69 -9.65
N GLN A 66 -1.53 -16.21 -9.11
CA GLN A 66 -0.22 -15.55 -9.17
C GLN A 66 0.51 -15.74 -10.52
N GLY A 67 -0.12 -16.43 -11.49
CA GLY A 67 0.45 -16.65 -12.82
C GLY A 67 1.81 -17.36 -12.79
N VAL A 68 2.02 -18.27 -11.84
CA VAL A 68 3.29 -18.94 -11.56
C VAL A 68 3.76 -19.75 -12.77
N GLU A 69 2.84 -20.35 -13.54
CA GLU A 69 3.18 -21.17 -14.70
C GLU A 69 3.94 -20.35 -15.77
N TYR A 70 3.58 -19.08 -15.95
CA TYR A 70 4.14 -18.22 -16.99
C TYR A 70 5.19 -17.23 -16.47
N THR A 71 5.00 -16.69 -15.27
CA THR A 71 5.81 -15.58 -14.73
C THR A 71 6.74 -16.00 -13.58
N GLY A 72 6.47 -17.16 -12.96
CA GLY A 72 7.07 -17.55 -11.70
C GLY A 72 6.75 -16.56 -10.58
N VAL A 73 7.78 -16.14 -9.83
CA VAL A 73 7.63 -15.15 -8.74
C VAL A 73 7.50 -13.70 -9.23
N THR A 74 7.59 -13.48 -10.54
CA THR A 74 7.69 -12.13 -11.11
C THR A 74 6.41 -11.34 -10.91
N ASP A 75 5.23 -11.96 -11.03
CA ASP A 75 3.92 -11.31 -10.85
C ASP A 75 3.78 -10.71 -9.44
N THR A 76 3.87 -11.56 -8.42
CA THR A 76 3.92 -11.17 -7.00
C THR A 76 4.91 -10.04 -6.71
N MET A 77 6.13 -10.12 -7.25
CA MET A 77 7.12 -9.07 -7.00
C MET A 77 6.76 -7.76 -7.68
N VAL A 78 6.20 -7.79 -8.89
CA VAL A 78 5.73 -6.60 -9.59
C VAL A 78 4.55 -5.98 -8.86
N ASP A 79 3.64 -6.78 -8.31
CA ASP A 79 2.47 -6.29 -7.59
C ASP A 79 2.85 -5.62 -6.26
N LEU A 80 3.73 -6.23 -5.47
CA LEU A 80 4.25 -5.61 -4.24
C LEU A 80 5.06 -4.33 -4.53
N ILE A 81 5.84 -4.29 -5.62
CA ILE A 81 6.54 -3.07 -6.04
C ILE A 81 5.53 -2.00 -6.50
N ALA A 82 4.49 -2.39 -7.22
CA ALA A 82 3.44 -1.49 -7.68
C ALA A 82 2.67 -0.88 -6.51
N ASP A 83 2.32 -1.66 -5.48
CA ASP A 83 1.72 -1.17 -4.24
C ASP A 83 2.64 -0.17 -3.52
N LEU A 84 3.93 -0.48 -3.45
CA LEU A 84 4.93 0.41 -2.84
C LEU A 84 5.05 1.73 -3.59
N ILE A 85 5.14 1.70 -4.93
CA ILE A 85 5.14 2.91 -5.77
C ILE A 85 3.85 3.71 -5.56
N GLY A 86 2.69 3.05 -5.55
CA GLY A 86 1.40 3.69 -5.31
C GLY A 86 1.34 4.41 -3.95
N SER A 87 1.87 3.77 -2.91
CA SER A 87 1.94 4.36 -1.57
C SER A 87 2.87 5.59 -1.52
N ILE A 88 4.01 5.57 -2.22
CA ILE A 88 4.91 6.74 -2.34
C ILE A 88 4.18 7.90 -3.01
N ILE A 89 3.45 7.64 -4.10
CA ILE A 89 2.65 8.65 -4.80
C ILE A 89 1.63 9.26 -3.84
N SER A 90 0.91 8.45 -3.06
CA SER A 90 -0.07 8.94 -2.09
C SER A 90 0.54 9.90 -1.05
N TYR A 91 1.72 9.55 -0.50
CA TYR A 91 2.44 10.40 0.45
C TYR A 91 2.90 11.71 -0.20
N ILE A 92 3.44 11.66 -1.42
CA ILE A 92 3.88 12.85 -2.16
C ILE A 92 2.69 13.81 -2.35
N ILE A 93 1.55 13.30 -2.81
CA ILE A 93 0.33 14.11 -2.97
C ILE A 93 -0.07 14.74 -1.64
N TYR A 94 -0.12 13.94 -0.56
CA TYR A 94 -0.43 14.45 0.76
C TYR A 94 0.52 15.56 1.21
N HIS A 95 1.82 15.38 1.02
CA HIS A 95 2.85 16.33 1.43
C HIS A 95 2.68 17.70 0.76
N PHE A 96 2.30 17.73 -0.53
CA PHE A 96 2.13 18.98 -1.28
C PHE A 96 0.75 19.61 -1.10
N THR A 97 -0.32 18.83 -0.95
CA THR A 97 -1.70 19.36 -0.85
C THR A 97 -2.06 19.82 0.55
N TYR A 98 -1.63 19.12 1.61
CA TYR A 98 -2.11 19.36 2.97
C TYR A 98 -1.19 20.23 3.83
N LYS A 99 -0.01 20.60 3.33
CA LYS A 99 0.93 21.52 4.01
C LYS A 99 0.63 23.01 3.74
N LYS A 100 -0.45 23.32 3.01
CA LYS A 100 -0.87 24.69 2.68
C LYS A 100 -2.00 25.25 3.57
N GLN A 101 -2.36 24.54 4.64
CA GLN A 101 -3.29 25.01 5.69
C GLN A 101 -2.52 25.21 6.99
#